data_AF-A0A520IJ34-F1
#
_entry.id   AF-A0A520IJ34-F1
#
_cell.length_a   1.000
_cell.length_b   1.000
_cell.length_c   1.000
_cell.angle_alpha   90.00
_cell.angle_beta   90.00
_cell.angle_gamma   90.00
#
_symmetry.space_group_name_H-M   'P 1'
#
loop_
_entity.id
_entity.type
_entity.pdbx_description
1 polymer ?
#
loop_
_entity_poly.entity_id
_entity_poly.type
_entity_poly.pdbx_seq_one_letter_code
_entity_poly.pdbx_strand_id
1 'polypeptide(L)' 'MAKFDWADPFLLDDQLSEDERMIRDSARAYADDKLAPRIVDAFQHEHTDPAIFREMGELGLLGPTIPE' A
#
# COMPACT_ATOMS: atom_id res chain seq x y z
N MET A 1 26.72 1.63 15.06
CA MET A 1 26.95 1.32 13.64
C MET A 1 25.63 0.83 13.10
N ALA A 2 24.99 1.55 12.18
CA ALA A 2 23.75 1.09 11.57
C ALA A 2 24.04 -0.23 10.82
N LYS A 3 23.19 -1.25 11.04
CA LYS A 3 23.30 -2.51 10.32
C LYS A 3 22.91 -2.23 8.87
N PHE A 4 23.73 -2.66 7.91
CA PHE A 4 23.40 -2.53 6.50
C PHE A 4 22.18 -3.41 6.18
N ASP A 5 21.13 -2.79 5.66
CA ASP A 5 19.96 -3.49 5.11
C ASP A 5 20.05 -3.47 3.57
N TRP A 6 19.98 -4.64 2.95
CA TRP A 6 20.01 -4.75 1.49
C TRP A 6 18.68 -4.34 0.86
N ALA A 7 17.57 -4.47 1.58
CA ALA A 7 16.24 -4.08 1.12
C ALA A 7 16.03 -2.57 1.24
N ASP A 8 16.79 -1.90 2.11
CA ASP A 8 16.81 -0.44 2.25
C ASP A 8 18.23 0.14 2.45
N PRO A 9 19.10 0.11 1.42
CA PRO A 9 20.51 0.50 1.54
C PRO A 9 20.75 1.96 1.93
N PHE A 10 19.75 2.83 1.69
CA PHE A 10 19.81 4.26 1.98
C PHE A 10 18.87 4.69 3.10
N LEU A 11 18.30 3.75 3.84
CA LEU A 11 17.41 4.01 4.98
C LEU A 11 16.27 4.96 4.58
N LEU A 12 15.59 4.66 3.48
CA LEU A 12 14.39 5.36 3.04
C LEU A 12 13.38 5.46 4.19
N ASP A 13 13.22 4.41 5.00
CA ASP A 13 12.32 4.46 6.17
C ASP A 13 12.64 5.63 7.12
N ASP A 14 13.93 5.90 7.36
CA ASP A 14 14.37 6.98 8.26
C ASP A 14 14.17 8.38 7.67
N GLN A 15 14.00 8.48 6.34
CA GLN A 15 13.76 9.73 5.63
C GLN A 15 12.27 10.12 5.60
N LEU A 16 11.38 9.19 5.92
CA LEU A 16 9.94 9.42 5.96
C LEU A 16 9.51 10.03 7.29
N SER A 17 8.57 10.97 7.22
CA SER A 17 7.79 11.42 8.38
C SER A 17 6.96 10.28 8.98
N GLU A 18 6.47 10.48 10.20
CA GLU A 18 5.61 9.50 10.88
C GLU A 18 4.31 9.25 10.08
N ASP A 19 3.67 10.31 9.58
CA ASP A 19 2.46 10.23 8.77
C ASP A 19 2.68 9.43 7.48
N GLU A 20 3.80 9.68 6.78
CA GLU A 20 4.15 8.94 5.56
C GLU A 20 4.39 7.45 5.84
N ARG A 21 5.02 7.11 6.97
CA ARG A 21 5.18 5.70 7.38
C ARG A 21 3.84 5.06 7.69
N MET A 22 2.96 5.76 8.41
CA MET A 22 1.62 5.28 8.73
C MET A 22 0.80 5.01 7.47
N ILE A 23 0.82 5.92 6.49
CA ILE A 23 0.12 5.75 5.20
C ILE A 23 0.69 4.55 4.44
N ARG A 24 2.03 4.45 4.36
CA ARG A 24 2.71 3.32 3.70
C ARG A 24 2.32 1.99 4.34
N ASP A 25 2.36 1.89 5.66
CA ASP A 25 2.10 0.65 6.37
C ASP A 25 0.61 0.25 6.25
N SER A 26 -0.30 1.23 6.24
CA SER A 26 -1.73 1.01 5.97
C SER A 26 -1.97 0.52 4.55
N ALA A 27 -1.31 1.13 3.55
CA ALA A 27 -1.39 0.70 2.16
C ALA A 27 -0.82 -0.72 1.96
N ARG A 28 0.30 -1.04 2.64
CA ARG A 28 0.91 -2.38 2.62
C ARG A 28 -0.03 -3.42 3.22
N ALA A 29 -0.60 -3.16 4.40
CA ALA A 29 -1.53 -4.08 5.05
C ALA A 29 -2.75 -4.37 4.16
N TYR A 30 -3.33 -3.34 3.53
CA TYR A 30 -4.43 -3.53 2.58
C TYR A 30 -4.02 -4.39 1.37
N ALA A 31 -2.85 -4.14 0.79
CA ALA A 31 -2.35 -4.90 -0.34
C ALA A 31 -2.15 -6.39 0.01
N ASP A 32 -1.57 -6.67 1.17
CA ASP A 32 -1.30 -8.04 1.63
C ASP A 32 -2.60 -8.78 2.02
N ASP A 33 -3.50 -8.12 2.75
CA ASP A 33 -4.70 -8.76 3.29
C ASP A 33 -5.86 -8.86 2.30
N LYS A 34 -5.99 -7.90 1.37
CA LYS A 34 -7.15 -7.80 0.46
C LYS A 34 -6.79 -8.05 -0.99
N LEU A 35 -5.67 -7.53 -1.49
CA LEU A 35 -5.33 -7.63 -2.91
C LEU A 35 -4.59 -8.93 -3.24
N ALA A 36 -3.58 -9.30 -2.45
CA ALA A 36 -2.76 -10.49 -2.69
C ALA A 36 -3.56 -11.80 -2.78
N PRO A 37 -4.63 -12.04 -1.99
CA PRO A 37 -5.44 -13.25 -2.13
C PRO A 37 -6.29 -13.28 -3.41
N ARG A 38 -6.62 -12.10 -3.97
CA ARG A 38 -7.53 -11.96 -5.12
C ARG A 38 -6.81 -11.98 -6.46
N ILE A 39 -5.53 -11.59 -6.50
CA ILE A 39 -4.82 -11.26 -7.76
C ILE A 39 -4.70 -12.44 -8.73
N VAL A 40 -4.47 -13.66 -8.26
CA VAL A 40 -4.25 -14.83 -9.14
C VAL A 40 -5.51 -15.15 -9.93
N ASP A 41 -6.65 -15.26 -9.25
CA ASP A 41 -7.94 -15.56 -9.88
C ASP A 41 -8.43 -14.40 -10.74
N ALA A 42 -8.32 -13.16 -10.22
CA ALA A 42 -8.71 -11.95 -10.94
C ALA A 42 -7.94 -11.79 -12.26
N PHE A 43 -6.62 -12.02 -12.24
CA PHE A 43 -5.79 -11.95 -13.43
C PHE A 43 -6.12 -13.08 -14.41
N GLN A 44 -6.30 -14.30 -13.92
CA GLN A 44 -6.62 -15.46 -14.76
C GLN A 44 -7.95 -15.31 -15.51
N HIS A 45 -8.94 -14.66 -14.89
CA HIS A 45 -10.27 -14.47 -15.47
C HIS A 45 -10.52 -13.08 -16.06
N GLU A 46 -9.48 -12.24 -16.14
CA GLU A 46 -9.57 -10.84 -16.60
C GLU A 46 -10.70 -10.06 -15.91
N HIS A 47 -10.91 -10.33 -14.61
CA HIS A 47 -11.99 -9.76 -13.82
C HIS A 47 -11.44 -8.80 -12.76
N THR A 48 -12.12 -7.67 -12.55
CA THR A 48 -11.77 -6.70 -11.50
C THR A 48 -12.99 -6.47 -10.61
N ASP A 49 -12.82 -6.66 -9.31
CA ASP A 49 -13.87 -6.41 -8.33
C ASP A 49 -14.05 -4.89 -8.08
N PRO A 50 -15.22 -4.29 -8.38
CA PRO A 50 -15.49 -2.89 -8.10
C PRO A 50 -15.44 -2.52 -6.61
N ALA A 51 -15.55 -3.50 -5.70
CA ALA A 51 -15.42 -3.27 -4.26
C ALA A 51 -14.03 -2.74 -3.89
N ILE A 52 -12.99 -3.09 -4.63
CA ILE A 52 -11.60 -2.62 -4.41
C ILE A 52 -11.54 -1.08 -4.38
N PHE A 53 -12.29 -0.41 -5.27
CA PHE A 53 -12.32 1.06 -5.29
C PHE A 53 -12.97 1.65 -4.03
N ARG A 54 -14.01 1.00 -3.49
CA ARG A 54 -14.67 1.44 -2.26
C ARG A 54 -13.75 1.22 -1.06
N GLU A 55 -13.14 0.04 -0.96
CA GLU A 55 -12.17 -0.31 0.08
C GLU A 55 -10.98 0.67 0.09
N MET A 56 -10.42 1.00 -1.08
CA MET A 56 -9.32 1.98 -1.19
C MET A 56 -9.77 3.41 -0.81
N GLY A 57 -11.01 3.78 -1.14
CA GLY A 57 -11.57 5.08 -0.76
C GLY A 57 -11.76 5.22 0.75
N GLU A 58 -12.24 4.18 1.42
CA GLU A 58 -12.40 4.15 2.88
C GLU A 58 -11.07 4.29 3.62
N LEU A 59 -9.97 3.82 3.02
CA LEU A 59 -8.61 3.96 3.55
C LEU A 59 -7.93 5.28 3.17
N GLY A 60 -8.60 6.18 2.44
CA GLY A 60 -8.01 7.44 1.98
C GLY A 60 -6.92 7.26 0.93
N LEU A 61 -6.88 6.13 0.23
CA LEU A 61 -5.86 5.82 -0.79
C LEU A 61 -6.25 6.35 -2.19
N LEU A 62 -7.44 6.96 -2.33
CA LEU A 62 -7.92 7.57 -3.58
C LEU A 62 -7.87 9.09 -3.49
N GLY A 63 -7.18 9.72 -4.44
CA GLY A 63 -6.98 11.17 -4.44
C GLY A 63 -6.13 11.70 -3.26
N PRO A 64 -5.03 11.04 -2.85
CA PRO A 64 -4.29 11.40 -1.62
C PRO A 64 -3.65 12.80 -1.63
N THR A 65 -3.61 13.47 -2.79
CA THR A 65 -3.08 14.83 -2.93
C THR A 65 -4.17 15.88 -3.16
N ILE A 66 -5.44 15.48 -3.18
CA ILE A 66 -6.58 16.39 -3.36
C ILE A 66 -6.92 16.99 -1.98
N PRO A 67 -7.06 18.33 -1.87
CA PRO A 67 -7.52 18.95 -0.63
C PRO A 67 -8.91 18.42 -0.23
N GLU A 68 -9.17 18.34 1.08
CA GLU A 68 -10.50 18.01 1.62
C GLU A 68 -11.61 18.96 1.13
#